data_AF-A0A2E8TT97-F1
#
_entry.id   AF-A0A2E8TT97-F1
#
_cell.length_a   1.000
_cell.length_b   1.000
_cell.length_c   1.000
_cell.angle_alpha   90.00
_cell.angle_beta   90.00
_cell.angle_gamma   90.00
#
_symmetry.space_group_name_H-M   'P 1'
#
loop_
_entity.id
_entity.type
_entity.pdbx_description
1 polymer ?
#
loop_
_entity_poly.entity_id
_entity_poly.type
_entity_poly.pdbx_seq_one_letter_code
_entity_poly.pdbx_strand_id
1 'polypeptide(L)' 'MGSESTSFPCPGCSSPIGRSQRCRLQAVKYICPECRFEGP' A
#
# COMPACT_ATOMS: atom_id res chain seq x y z
N MET A 1 16.78 -13.19 -1.63
CA MET A 1 15.45 -13.39 -1.02
C MET A 1 15.21 -12.27 -0.03
N GLY A 2 14.13 -11.49 -0.17
CA GLY A 2 13.83 -10.39 0.74
C GLY A 2 12.89 -9.34 0.16
N SER A 3 11.85 -9.75 -0.57
CA SER A 3 10.74 -8.84 -0.89
C SER A 3 9.73 -8.97 0.24
N GLU A 4 9.99 -8.33 1.38
CA GLU A 4 8.99 -8.21 2.45
C GLU A 4 7.91 -7.21 1.98
N SER A 5 7.08 -7.69 1.08
CA SER A 5 5.91 -7.02 0.55
C SER A 5 4.74 -7.44 1.42
N THR A 6 4.23 -6.53 2.24
CA THR A 6 3.04 -6.81 3.05
C THR A 6 1.81 -6.31 2.32
N SER A 7 0.80 -7.17 2.26
CA SER A 7 -0.52 -6.82 1.76
C SER A 7 -1.39 -6.36 2.92
N PHE A 8 -2.04 -5.20 2.78
CA PHE A 8 -3.00 -4.69 3.75
C PHE A 8 -4.26 -4.20 3.02
N PRO A 9 -5.44 -4.25 3.66
CA PRO A 9 -6.67 -3.77 3.05
C PRO A 9 -6.66 -2.24 2.93
N CYS A 10 -7.11 -1.72 1.78
CA CYS A 10 -7.32 -0.29 1.57
C CYS A 10 -8.38 0.26 2.53
N PRO A 11 -8.19 1.42 3.19
CA PRO A 11 -9.22 2.01 4.04
C PRO A 11 -10.45 2.53 3.29
N GLY A 12 -10.33 2.83 1.98
CA GLY A 12 -11.44 3.35 1.17
C GLY A 12 -12.32 2.28 0.52
N CYS A 13 -11.77 1.11 0.18
CA CYS A 13 -12.49 0.07 -0.55
C CYS A 13 -12.21 -1.36 -0.08
N SER A 14 -11.38 -1.54 0.95
CA SER A 14 -10.95 -2.85 1.48
C SER A 14 -10.20 -3.76 0.50
N SER A 15 -9.83 -3.26 -0.70
CA SER A 15 -9.05 -4.02 -1.67
C SER A 15 -7.62 -4.29 -1.15
N PRO A 16 -7.03 -5.48 -1.39
CA PRO A 16 -5.69 -5.80 -0.94
C PRO A 16 -4.63 -4.97 -1.67
N ILE A 17 -3.87 -4.18 -0.91
CA ILE A 17 -2.76 -3.37 -1.43
C ILE A 17 -1.45 -3.96 -0.94
N GLY A 18 -0.63 -4.43 -1.89
CA GLY A 18 0.73 -4.86 -1.62
C GLY A 18 1.69 -3.66 -1.61
N ARG A 19 2.39 -3.43 -0.50
CA ARG A 19 3.49 -2.45 -0.46
C ARG A 19 4.77 -3.06 0.10
N SER A 20 5.89 -2.70 -0.54
CA SER A 20 7.23 -3.03 -0.06
C SER A 20 7.52 -2.31 1.25
N GLN A 21 8.26 -2.96 2.15
CA GLN A 21 8.69 -2.36 3.42
C GLN A 21 9.29 -0.96 3.27
N ARG A 22 10.12 -0.71 2.25
CA ARG A 22 10.73 0.60 1.99
C ARG A 22 9.70 1.70 1.82
N CYS A 23 8.65 1.45 1.03
CA CYS A 23 7.60 2.42 0.77
C CYS A 23 6.77 2.72 2.02
N ARG A 24 6.58 1.72 2.92
CA ARG A 24 5.93 1.92 4.22
C ARG A 24 6.80 2.80 5.15
N LEU A 25 8.10 2.50 5.25
CA LEU A 25 9.02 3.23 6.12
C LEU A 25 9.19 4.68 5.71
N GLN A 26 9.13 4.95 4.40
CA GLN A 26 9.27 6.30 3.87
C GLN A 26 7.96 7.09 3.81
N ALA A 27 6.83 6.50 4.24
CA ALA A 27 5.49 7.09 4.09
C ALA A 27 5.30 7.69 2.69
N VAL A 28 5.74 6.93 1.67
CA VAL A 28 5.63 7.35 0.27
C VAL A 28 4.19 7.26 -0.13
N LYS A 29 3.61 8.38 -0.57
CA LYS A 29 2.24 8.42 -1.04
C LYS A 29 1.92 7.27 -2.00
N TYR A 30 0.82 6.57 -1.75
CA TYR A 30 0.31 5.54 -2.64
C TYR A 30 -1.10 5.86 -3.08
N ILE A 31 -1.42 5.46 -4.31
CA ILE A 31 -2.74 5.58 -4.87
C ILE A 31 -3.30 4.18 -4.99
N CYS A 32 -4.45 3.91 -4.35
CA CYS A 32 -5.15 2.65 -4.53
C CYS A 32 -5.66 2.54 -5.99
N PRO A 33 -5.38 1.45 -6.72
CA PRO A 33 -5.85 1.31 -8.10
C PRO A 33 -7.37 1.19 -8.22
N GLU A 34 -8.05 0.68 -7.19
CA GLU A 34 -9.50 0.45 -7.21
C GLU A 34 -10.30 1.72 -6.92
N CYS A 35 -9.97 2.43 -5.83
CA CYS A 35 -10.74 3.59 -5.38
C CYS A 35 -10.02 4.93 -5.54
N ARG A 36 -8.78 4.92 -6.05
CA ARG A 36 -7.89 6.10 -6.15
C ARG A 36 -7.67 6.83 -4.83
N PHE A 37 -7.77 6.12 -3.70
CA PHE A 37 -7.42 6.65 -2.39
C PHE A 37 -5.93 6.98 -2.34
N GLU A 38 -5.58 8.25 -2.09
CA GLU A 38 -4.22 8.72 -1.83
C GLU A 38 -3.94 8.64 -0.33
N GLY A 39 -3.11 7.69 0.08
CA GLY A 39 -2.62 7.55 1.46
C GLY A 39 -1.11 7.76 1.54
N PRO A 40 -0.55 8.03 2.73
CA PRO A 40 0.90 8.06 2.96
C PRO A 40 1.55 6.68 2.85
#